data_AF-A0A5J5E7T6-F1
#
_entry.id   AF-A0A5J5E7T6-F1
#
_cell.length_a   1.000
_cell.length_b   1.000
_cell.length_c   1.000
_cell.angle_alpha   90.00
_cell.angle_beta   90.00
_cell.angle_gamma   90.00
#
_symmetry.space_group_name_H-M   'P 1'
#
loop_
_entity.id
_entity.type
_entity.pdbx_description
1 polymer ?
#
loop_
_entity_poly.entity_id
_entity_poly.type
_entity_poly.pdbx_seq_one_letter_code
_entity_poly.pdbx_strand_id
1 'polypeptide(L)'
;MVLLTGADRLSLDAVAFSLADSCPSVCSIAYDVRPNAAVESGLDIVRTVARPRADGLTFGESESFALEECCMSCTVKHDVGRVLKSICSAFAAGVGVGSEVPPRIESNGLSDAMGVSASASPESLSFTMTEAFLVSLPVGLEGSLVAQYLTDLFRLDDWRMPLFIGAVANAVGLDEFEERFFDDDRLCLYGLGEEDGVYDERSTGAVVSCLIRESSCVLELPVVGAGCLVRHLDAEGECRCRDIIRAIAGCDALICEDAHTVNLMELVEAASGAMVPRV
;
A
#
# COMPACT_ATOMS: atom_id res chain seq x y z
N MET A 1 -0.54 -5.18 11.21
CA MET A 1 -0.73 -4.56 9.88
C MET A 1 0.47 -3.69 9.54
N VAL A 2 0.88 -3.64 8.28
CA VAL A 2 1.91 -2.70 7.79
C VAL A 2 1.26 -1.68 6.86
N LEU A 3 1.52 -0.40 7.11
CA LEU A 3 1.22 0.67 6.16
C LEU A 3 2.48 0.96 5.37
N LEU A 4 2.42 0.80 4.05
CA LEU A 4 3.52 1.03 3.15
C LEU A 4 3.33 2.38 2.42
N THR A 5 4.35 3.21 2.47
CA THR A 5 4.43 4.54 1.86
C THR A 5 5.59 4.62 0.90
N GLY A 6 5.58 5.61 0.02
CA GLY A 6 6.67 5.86 -0.92
C GLY A 6 6.42 7.11 -1.75
N ALA A 7 7.50 7.71 -2.23
CA ALA A 7 7.46 8.83 -3.16
C ALA A 7 7.57 8.39 -4.64
N ASP A 8 7.79 7.10 -4.87
CA ASP A 8 7.92 6.53 -6.20
C ASP A 8 7.11 5.24 -6.30
N ARG A 9 6.31 5.17 -7.36
CA ARG A 9 5.38 4.08 -7.59
C ARG A 9 6.09 2.75 -7.83
N LEU A 10 7.18 2.76 -8.62
CA LEU A 10 7.91 1.54 -8.92
C LEU A 10 8.53 0.94 -7.65
N SER A 11 9.14 1.79 -6.83
CA SER A 11 9.70 1.39 -5.54
C SER A 11 8.61 0.85 -4.61
N LEU A 12 7.47 1.53 -4.55
CA LEU A 12 6.34 1.14 -3.72
C LEU A 12 5.78 -0.23 -4.14
N ASP A 13 5.52 -0.42 -5.43
CA ASP A 13 4.95 -1.65 -5.99
C ASP A 13 5.92 -2.84 -5.83
N ALA A 14 7.22 -2.62 -6.02
CA ALA A 14 8.24 -3.66 -5.84
C ALA A 14 8.33 -4.13 -4.38
N VAL A 15 8.36 -3.20 -3.41
CA VAL A 15 8.35 -3.56 -1.99
C VAL A 15 7.02 -4.22 -1.60
N ALA A 16 5.90 -3.69 -2.07
CA ALA A 16 4.58 -4.27 -1.79
C ALA A 16 4.50 -5.72 -2.27
N PHE A 17 5.00 -5.99 -3.48
CA PHE A 17 5.08 -7.34 -4.03
C PHE A 17 5.97 -8.25 -3.18
N SER A 18 7.18 -7.81 -2.82
CA SER A 18 8.12 -8.60 -2.01
C SER A 18 7.55 -8.95 -0.63
N LEU A 19 6.96 -7.97 0.06
CA LEU A 19 6.34 -8.19 1.37
C LEU A 19 5.13 -9.12 1.26
N ALA A 20 4.32 -8.96 0.22
CA ALA A 20 3.19 -9.82 -0.05
C ALA A 20 3.59 -11.28 -0.30
N ASP A 21 4.63 -11.51 -1.10
CA ASP A 21 5.17 -12.84 -1.41
C ASP A 21 5.73 -13.54 -0.17
N SER A 22 6.29 -12.76 0.78
CA SER A 22 6.83 -13.27 2.03
C SER A 22 5.78 -13.82 3.03
N CYS A 23 4.48 -13.56 2.79
CA CYS A 23 3.38 -13.92 3.70
C CYS A 23 2.15 -14.44 2.92
N PRO A 24 2.00 -15.78 2.75
CA PRO A 24 0.89 -16.36 1.98
C PRO A 24 -0.51 -16.08 2.54
N SER A 25 -0.61 -15.69 3.82
CA SER A 25 -1.86 -15.34 4.51
C SER A 25 -2.14 -13.83 4.51
N VAL A 26 -1.37 -13.01 3.79
CA VAL A 26 -1.56 -11.56 3.72
C VAL A 26 -2.81 -11.16 2.94
N CYS A 27 -3.56 -10.19 3.44
CA CYS A 27 -4.49 -9.42 2.64
C CYS A 27 -3.85 -8.08 2.29
N SER A 28 -3.72 -7.80 0.99
CA SER A 28 -3.13 -6.55 0.50
C SER A 28 -4.23 -5.58 0.06
N ILE A 29 -4.10 -4.32 0.46
CA ILE A 29 -4.96 -3.22 0.04
C ILE A 29 -4.04 -2.15 -0.56
N ALA A 30 -4.09 -1.98 -1.88
CA ALA A 30 -3.29 -0.99 -2.57
C ALA A 30 -4.16 0.19 -3.00
N TYR A 31 -3.68 1.39 -2.72
CA TYR A 31 -4.29 2.65 -3.11
C TYR A 31 -3.41 3.35 -4.14
N ASP A 32 -4.04 3.85 -5.18
CA ASP A 32 -3.44 4.59 -6.28
C ASP A 32 -4.36 5.75 -6.67
N VAL A 33 -3.87 6.67 -7.50
CA VAL A 33 -4.67 7.77 -8.05
C VAL A 33 -4.74 7.69 -9.56
N ARG A 34 -5.84 8.19 -10.13
CA ARG A 34 -6.00 8.34 -11.57
C ARG A 34 -6.61 9.70 -11.90
N PRO A 35 -6.22 10.32 -13.03
CA PRO A 35 -6.85 11.55 -13.48
C PRO A 35 -8.32 11.30 -13.84
N ASN A 36 -9.20 12.19 -13.36
CA ASN A 36 -10.61 12.22 -13.70
C ASN A 36 -11.08 13.67 -13.87
N ALA A 37 -11.19 14.11 -15.13
CA ALA A 37 -11.60 15.46 -15.48
C ALA A 37 -13.09 15.77 -15.18
N ALA A 38 -13.90 14.76 -14.81
CA ALA A 38 -15.30 14.97 -14.45
C ALA A 38 -15.48 15.46 -13.01
N VAL A 39 -14.44 15.38 -12.18
CA VAL A 39 -14.47 15.76 -10.76
C VAL A 39 -13.68 17.04 -10.52
N GLU A 40 -14.08 17.83 -9.52
CA GLU A 40 -13.43 19.11 -9.19
C GLU A 40 -11.95 18.94 -8.80
N SER A 41 -11.61 17.88 -8.08
CA SER A 41 -10.22 17.57 -7.73
C SER A 41 -9.37 17.10 -8.91
N GLY A 42 -10.00 16.75 -10.03
CA GLY A 42 -9.34 16.14 -11.16
C GLY A 42 -8.88 14.70 -10.92
N LEU A 43 -9.28 14.04 -9.81
CA LEU A 43 -8.75 12.74 -9.40
C LEU A 43 -9.79 11.75 -8.91
N ASP A 44 -9.54 10.49 -9.25
CA ASP A 44 -10.13 9.31 -8.62
C ASP A 44 -9.08 8.63 -7.73
N ILE A 45 -9.55 8.06 -6.61
CA ILE A 45 -8.80 7.09 -5.82
C ILE A 45 -9.16 5.69 -6.31
N VAL A 46 -8.15 4.91 -6.64
CA VAL A 46 -8.28 3.51 -7.05
C VAL A 46 -7.81 2.63 -5.90
N ARG A 47 -8.70 1.80 -5.37
CA ARG A 47 -8.37 0.77 -4.40
C ARG A 47 -8.37 -0.59 -5.07
N THR A 48 -7.33 -1.38 -4.83
CA THR A 48 -7.26 -2.79 -5.20
C THR A 48 -7.10 -3.64 -3.95
N VAL A 49 -7.96 -4.65 -3.75
CA VAL A 49 -7.90 -5.53 -2.58
C VAL A 49 -7.52 -6.93 -3.02
N ALA A 50 -6.28 -7.38 -2.76
CA ALA A 50 -5.88 -8.76 -2.98
C ALA A 50 -6.06 -9.59 -1.70
N ARG A 51 -6.67 -10.76 -1.84
CA ARG A 51 -6.95 -11.69 -0.74
C ARG A 51 -6.09 -12.95 -0.87
N PRO A 52 -5.73 -13.57 0.26
CA PRO A 52 -4.94 -14.79 0.24
C PRO A 52 -5.80 -15.99 -0.20
N ARG A 53 -5.21 -16.85 -1.02
CA ARG A 53 -5.76 -18.15 -1.45
C ARG A 53 -4.73 -19.25 -1.22
N ALA A 54 -5.19 -20.50 -1.29
CA ALA A 54 -4.32 -21.68 -1.17
C ALA A 54 -3.16 -21.72 -2.18
N ASP A 55 -3.27 -21.02 -3.32
CA ASP A 55 -2.29 -20.94 -4.40
C ASP A 55 -1.54 -19.58 -4.49
N GLY A 56 -1.72 -18.68 -3.52
CA GLY A 56 -1.05 -17.37 -3.45
C GLY A 56 -2.03 -16.21 -3.34
N LEU A 57 -1.66 -15.04 -3.88
CA LEU A 57 -2.55 -13.88 -3.93
C LEU A 57 -3.39 -13.87 -5.20
N THR A 58 -4.70 -13.70 -5.04
CA THR A 58 -5.53 -13.30 -6.17
C THR A 58 -5.55 -11.79 -6.29
N PHE A 59 -5.15 -11.28 -7.45
CA PHE A 59 -5.46 -9.92 -7.87
C PHE A 59 -6.97 -9.72 -7.73
N GLY A 60 -7.36 -8.94 -6.74
CA GLY A 60 -8.77 -8.78 -6.43
C GLY A 60 -9.39 -7.58 -7.07
N GLU A 61 -10.62 -7.32 -6.65
CA GLU A 61 -11.49 -6.31 -7.22
C GLU A 61 -10.87 -4.92 -7.06
N SER A 62 -10.83 -4.18 -8.17
CA SER A 62 -10.41 -2.79 -8.20
C SER A 62 -11.65 -1.92 -8.23
N GLU A 63 -11.76 -1.02 -7.26
CA GLU A 63 -12.82 -0.02 -7.19
C GLU A 63 -12.21 1.37 -7.35
N SER A 64 -12.87 2.22 -8.14
CA SER A 64 -12.52 3.63 -8.32
C SER A 64 -13.61 4.49 -7.70
N PHE A 65 -13.23 5.54 -6.99
CA PHE A 65 -14.16 6.51 -6.45
C PHE A 65 -13.57 7.91 -6.48
N ALA A 66 -14.43 8.88 -6.75
CA ALA A 66 -14.05 10.26 -6.97
C ALA A 66 -13.52 10.94 -5.69
N LEU A 67 -12.46 11.74 -5.82
CA LEU A 67 -11.93 12.55 -4.74
C LEU A 67 -12.72 13.88 -4.67
N GLU A 68 -13.87 13.91 -4.00
CA GLU A 68 -14.77 15.08 -4.04
C GLU A 68 -14.71 15.92 -2.76
N GLU A 69 -15.11 15.33 -1.64
CA GLU A 69 -15.53 16.10 -0.45
C GLU A 69 -14.36 16.54 0.45
N CYS A 70 -13.17 15.96 0.26
CA CYS A 70 -12.02 16.09 1.15
C CYS A 70 -10.69 15.81 0.44
N CYS A 71 -9.57 16.04 1.15
CA CYS A 71 -8.24 15.72 0.63
C CYS A 71 -8.00 14.20 0.54
N MET A 72 -6.99 13.81 -0.26
CA MET A 72 -6.59 12.42 -0.45
C MET A 72 -6.38 11.66 0.88
N SER A 73 -5.75 12.30 1.86
CA SER A 73 -5.51 11.71 3.20
C SER A 73 -6.82 11.32 3.91
N CYS A 74 -7.80 12.23 3.97
CA CYS A 74 -9.09 11.95 4.61
C CYS A 74 -9.85 10.84 3.88
N THR A 75 -9.87 10.91 2.55
CA THR A 75 -10.55 9.93 1.69
C THR A 75 -9.97 8.53 1.88
N VAL A 76 -8.64 8.38 1.83
CA VAL A 76 -7.97 7.10 2.04
C VAL A 76 -8.19 6.59 3.47
N LYS A 77 -8.08 7.44 4.50
CA LYS A 77 -8.33 7.06 5.90
C LYS A 77 -9.72 6.47 6.11
N HIS A 78 -10.76 7.17 5.64
CA HIS A 78 -12.13 6.69 5.79
C HIS A 78 -12.36 5.39 5.04
N ASP A 79 -11.85 5.29 3.81
CA ASP A 79 -12.01 4.10 3.01
C ASP A 79 -11.29 2.89 3.60
N VAL A 80 -10.02 3.02 3.99
CA VAL A 80 -9.26 1.89 4.56
C VAL A 80 -9.91 1.38 5.85
N GLY A 81 -10.40 2.28 6.71
CA GLY A 81 -11.17 1.89 7.90
C GLY A 81 -12.42 1.10 7.56
N ARG A 82 -13.20 1.56 6.56
CA ARG A 82 -14.41 0.87 6.08
C ARG A 82 -14.10 -0.50 5.49
N VAL A 83 -13.08 -0.59 4.64
CA VAL A 83 -12.67 -1.82 3.94
C VAL A 83 -12.18 -2.85 4.95
N LEU A 84 -11.30 -2.46 5.86
CA LEU A 84 -10.82 -3.34 6.93
C LEU A 84 -11.99 -3.86 7.78
N LYS A 85 -12.95 -3.00 8.15
CA LYS A 85 -14.13 -3.39 8.95
C LYS A 85 -15.00 -4.41 8.21
N SER A 86 -15.22 -4.19 6.92
CA SER A 86 -15.93 -5.12 6.04
C SER A 86 -15.23 -6.48 5.97
N ILE A 87 -13.92 -6.49 5.72
CA ILE A 87 -13.11 -7.71 5.64
C ILE A 87 -13.16 -8.49 6.96
N CYS A 88 -12.92 -7.82 8.10
CA CYS A 88 -12.93 -8.47 9.41
C CYS A 88 -14.32 -9.01 9.78
N SER A 89 -15.38 -8.30 9.41
CA SER A 89 -16.76 -8.75 9.64
C SER A 89 -17.11 -9.99 8.82
N ALA A 90 -16.67 -10.05 7.56
CA ALA A 90 -16.86 -11.21 6.70
C ALA A 90 -16.14 -12.46 7.25
N PHE A 91 -14.90 -12.31 7.72
CA PHE A 91 -14.15 -13.39 8.38
C PHE A 91 -14.86 -13.89 9.65
N ALA A 92 -15.30 -12.96 10.51
CA ALA A 92 -16.02 -13.33 11.73
C ALA A 92 -17.38 -13.99 11.46
N ALA A 93 -17.99 -13.74 10.30
CA ALA A 93 -19.24 -14.38 9.89
C ALA A 93 -19.05 -15.74 9.20
N GLY A 94 -17.80 -16.15 8.89
CA GLY A 94 -17.52 -17.35 8.11
C GLY A 94 -18.03 -17.27 6.67
N VAL A 95 -18.29 -16.07 6.17
CA VAL A 95 -18.83 -15.84 4.82
C VAL A 95 -17.64 -15.62 3.88
N GLY A 96 -17.37 -16.60 3.02
CA GLY A 96 -16.56 -16.35 1.82
C GLY A 96 -17.30 -15.32 0.98
N VAL A 97 -16.74 -14.11 0.86
CA VAL A 97 -17.40 -13.00 0.17
C VAL A 97 -17.42 -13.31 -1.33
N GLY A 98 -18.55 -13.82 -1.79
CA GLY A 98 -18.94 -13.78 -3.19
C GLY A 98 -19.72 -12.49 -3.44
N SER A 99 -19.13 -11.59 -4.24
CA SER A 99 -19.77 -10.50 -5.00
C SER A 99 -21.29 -10.35 -4.82
N GLU A 100 -21.74 -9.41 -3.97
CA GLU A 100 -23.09 -8.87 -4.06
C GLU A 100 -23.08 -7.64 -4.98
N VAL A 101 -23.53 -7.84 -6.22
CA VAL A 101 -23.83 -6.76 -7.17
C VAL A 101 -25.20 -6.17 -6.79
N PRO A 102 -25.36 -4.84 -6.62
CA PRO A 102 -26.67 -4.23 -6.37
C PRO A 102 -27.56 -4.33 -7.62
N PRO A 103 -28.90 -4.40 -7.46
CA PRO A 103 -29.81 -4.73 -8.56
C PRO A 103 -29.86 -3.62 -9.61
N ARG A 104 -29.52 -3.95 -10.86
CA ARG A 104 -29.78 -3.11 -12.03
C ARG A 104 -31.26 -3.19 -12.38
N ILE A 105 -31.86 -2.01 -12.56
CA ILE A 105 -33.23 -1.81 -13.04
C ILE A 105 -33.40 -2.45 -14.43
N GLU A 106 -34.40 -3.31 -14.54
CA GLU A 106 -34.76 -4.04 -15.77
C GLU A 106 -35.24 -3.10 -16.88
N SER A 107 -34.72 -3.29 -18.10
CA SER A 107 -35.39 -2.86 -19.32
C SER A 107 -35.40 -4.02 -20.32
N ASN A 108 -36.61 -4.50 -20.58
CA ASN A 108 -36.97 -5.61 -21.49
C ASN A 108 -36.45 -5.44 -22.93
N GLY A 109 -36.01 -6.55 -23.53
CA GLY A 109 -35.84 -6.68 -24.97
C GLY A 109 -35.44 -8.11 -25.38
N LEU A 110 -36.37 -8.84 -25.98
CA LEU A 110 -36.26 -10.22 -26.52
C LEU A 110 -35.09 -10.41 -27.51
N SER A 111 -34.39 -11.55 -27.45
CA SER A 111 -34.54 -12.69 -28.39
C SER A 111 -33.45 -13.77 -28.27
N ASP A 112 -33.90 -15.00 -28.04
CA ASP A 112 -33.51 -16.30 -28.60
C ASP A 112 -32.04 -16.75 -28.80
N ALA A 113 -31.74 -17.87 -28.11
CA ALA A 113 -31.33 -19.17 -28.66
C ALA A 113 -29.94 -19.74 -28.31
N MET A 114 -29.99 -21.05 -28.08
CA MET A 114 -28.94 -22.08 -28.00
C MET A 114 -28.16 -22.22 -26.70
N GLY A 115 -28.54 -23.27 -25.98
CA GLY A 115 -27.86 -23.76 -24.79
C GLY A 115 -26.50 -24.37 -25.10
N VAL A 116 -25.59 -24.09 -24.18
CA VAL A 116 -24.46 -24.97 -23.83
C VAL A 116 -24.49 -25.04 -22.30
N SER A 117 -25.04 -26.13 -21.78
CA SER A 117 -24.94 -26.47 -20.36
C SER A 117 -23.52 -26.94 -20.06
N ALA A 118 -22.63 -25.99 -19.83
CA ALA A 118 -21.40 -26.23 -19.10
C ALA A 118 -21.72 -26.09 -17.62
N SER A 119 -21.94 -27.21 -16.94
CA SER A 119 -21.95 -27.27 -15.48
C SER A 119 -20.52 -26.97 -14.99
N ALA A 120 -20.17 -25.69 -14.90
CA ALA A 120 -19.06 -25.24 -14.11
C ALA A 120 -19.42 -25.52 -12.65
N SER A 121 -18.73 -26.51 -12.08
CA SER A 121 -18.77 -26.77 -10.65
C SER A 121 -18.27 -25.51 -9.95
N PRO A 122 -18.87 -25.05 -8.83
CA PRO A 122 -18.25 -24.01 -8.05
C PRO A 122 -16.99 -24.63 -7.44
N GLU A 123 -15.82 -24.34 -8.03
CA GLU A 123 -14.55 -24.55 -7.33
C GLU A 123 -14.69 -23.81 -6.01
N SER A 124 -14.82 -24.59 -4.93
CA SER A 124 -14.88 -24.09 -3.58
C SER A 124 -13.59 -23.31 -3.33
N LEU A 125 -13.68 -21.99 -3.47
CA LEU A 125 -12.59 -21.05 -3.23
C LEU A 125 -12.17 -21.19 -1.77
N SER A 126 -11.14 -21.97 -1.52
CA SER A 126 -10.56 -22.12 -0.19
C SER A 126 -9.74 -20.86 0.12
N PHE A 127 -10.41 -19.88 0.71
CA PHE A 127 -9.75 -18.71 1.29
C PHE A 127 -9.03 -19.14 2.57
N THR A 128 -7.77 -18.74 2.71
CA THR A 128 -7.01 -18.89 3.95
C THR A 128 -7.35 -17.76 4.91
N MET A 129 -7.23 -18.01 6.22
CA MET A 129 -7.46 -16.99 7.23
C MET A 129 -6.39 -15.91 7.11
N THR A 130 -6.79 -14.64 7.04
CA THR A 130 -5.85 -13.52 6.98
C THR A 130 -5.17 -13.32 8.33
N GLU A 131 -3.84 -13.41 8.36
CA GLU A 131 -3.03 -13.17 9.56
C GLU A 131 -2.40 -11.77 9.57
N ALA A 132 -2.20 -11.18 8.39
CA ALA A 132 -1.61 -9.87 8.24
C ALA A 132 -2.31 -9.03 7.16
N PHE A 133 -2.27 -7.72 7.36
CA PHE A 133 -2.68 -6.74 6.35
C PHE A 133 -1.46 -5.94 5.90
N LEU A 134 -1.31 -5.79 4.59
CA LEU A 134 -0.38 -4.87 3.96
C LEU A 134 -1.20 -3.80 3.25
N VAL A 135 -1.03 -2.53 3.60
CA VAL A 135 -1.76 -1.42 2.98
C VAL A 135 -0.78 -0.50 2.29
N SER A 136 -0.73 -0.53 0.97
CA SER A 136 0.06 0.41 0.17
C SER A 136 -0.74 1.68 -0.05
N LEU A 137 -0.22 2.81 0.44
CA LEU A 137 -0.85 4.13 0.33
C LEU A 137 -0.50 4.79 -1.02
N PRO A 138 -1.28 5.78 -1.49
CA PRO A 138 -0.91 6.52 -2.68
C PRO A 138 0.46 7.17 -2.54
N VAL A 139 1.14 7.35 -3.68
CA VAL A 139 2.42 8.07 -3.74
C VAL A 139 2.32 9.40 -2.99
N GLY A 140 3.28 9.64 -2.10
CA GLY A 140 3.39 10.87 -1.32
C GLY A 140 2.43 11.02 -0.13
N LEU A 141 1.58 10.02 0.15
CA LEU A 141 0.67 10.07 1.28
C LEU A 141 1.35 9.61 2.58
N GLU A 142 1.24 10.43 3.62
CA GLU A 142 1.85 10.20 4.93
C GLU A 142 1.18 9.05 5.68
N GLY A 143 1.97 8.05 6.06
CA GLY A 143 1.55 6.82 6.71
C GLY A 143 1.24 7.02 8.19
N SER A 144 1.95 7.91 8.90
CA SER A 144 1.74 8.12 10.34
C SER A 144 0.35 8.66 10.65
N LEU A 145 -0.14 9.55 9.78
CA LEU A 145 -1.48 10.11 9.90
C LEU A 145 -2.57 9.04 9.71
N VAL A 146 -2.36 8.11 8.76
CA VAL A 146 -3.28 6.98 8.54
C VAL A 146 -3.18 6.00 9.70
N ALA A 147 -1.97 5.71 10.19
CA ALA A 147 -1.72 4.84 11.34
C ALA A 147 -2.43 5.34 12.60
N GLN A 148 -2.31 6.64 12.90
CA GLN A 148 -2.96 7.25 14.05
C GLN A 148 -4.49 7.13 13.94
N TYR A 149 -5.05 7.49 12.79
CA TYR A 149 -6.49 7.37 12.54
C TYR A 149 -6.98 5.93 12.73
N LEU A 150 -6.29 4.95 12.15
CA LEU A 150 -6.65 3.54 12.26
C LEU A 150 -6.51 3.02 13.70
N THR A 151 -5.45 3.44 14.40
CA THR A 151 -5.25 3.09 15.83
C THR A 151 -6.40 3.59 16.69
N ASP A 152 -6.85 4.82 16.46
CA ASP A 152 -7.99 5.38 17.17
C ASP A 152 -9.29 4.66 16.79
N LEU A 153 -9.47 4.34 15.51
CA LEU A 153 -10.62 3.58 15.02
C LEU A 153 -10.67 2.18 15.65
N PHE A 154 -9.54 1.48 15.78
CA PHE A 154 -9.46 0.16 16.42
C PHE A 154 -9.77 0.20 17.91
N ARG A 155 -9.50 1.33 18.58
CA ARG A 155 -9.81 1.53 20.00
C ARG A 155 -11.28 1.87 20.25
N LEU A 156 -11.90 2.59 19.32
CA LEU A 156 -13.26 3.12 19.48
C LEU A 156 -14.33 2.15 18.99
N ASP A 157 -14.06 1.40 17.93
CA ASP A 157 -15.01 0.44 17.37
C ASP A 157 -14.84 -0.95 18.01
N ASP A 158 -15.93 -1.70 18.12
CA ASP A 158 -15.90 -3.11 18.52
C ASP A 158 -15.57 -3.98 17.31
N TRP A 159 -14.28 -3.99 16.93
CA TRP A 159 -13.78 -4.88 15.90
C TRP A 159 -13.80 -6.31 16.43
N ARG A 160 -14.51 -7.21 15.73
CA ARG A 160 -14.60 -8.64 16.11
C ARG A 160 -13.25 -9.36 16.12
N MET A 161 -12.18 -8.72 15.63
CA MET A 161 -10.81 -9.21 15.72
C MET A 161 -9.89 -8.07 16.20
N PRO A 162 -8.87 -8.37 17.03
CA PRO A 162 -7.89 -7.38 17.42
C PRO A 162 -7.01 -6.99 16.23
N LEU A 163 -7.03 -5.71 15.85
CA LEU A 163 -6.14 -5.13 14.85
C LEU A 163 -5.22 -4.10 15.50
N PHE A 164 -3.99 -4.03 15.01
CA PHE A 164 -3.04 -3.00 15.37
C PHE A 164 -2.10 -2.69 14.20
N ILE A 165 -1.57 -1.47 14.22
CA ILE A 165 -0.48 -1.06 13.32
C ILE A 165 0.81 -1.64 13.88
N GLY A 166 1.42 -2.55 13.13
CA GLY A 166 2.73 -3.10 13.43
C GLY A 166 3.81 -2.11 13.00
N ALA A 167 3.80 -1.70 11.72
CA ALA A 167 4.78 -0.76 11.19
C ALA A 167 4.17 0.25 10.21
N VAL A 168 4.75 1.44 10.18
CA VAL A 168 4.71 2.36 9.04
C VAL A 168 6.04 2.22 8.32
N ALA A 169 6.00 1.62 7.13
CA ALA A 169 7.17 1.35 6.31
C ALA A 169 7.21 2.33 5.12
N ASN A 170 8.41 2.81 4.79
CA ASN A 170 8.65 3.64 3.61
C ASN A 170 9.55 2.90 2.63
N ALA A 171 9.09 2.73 1.40
CA ALA A 171 9.85 2.14 0.30
C ALA A 171 10.72 3.22 -0.37
N VAL A 172 12.03 2.97 -0.48
CA VAL A 172 12.99 3.91 -1.07
C VAL A 172 13.85 3.18 -2.09
N GLY A 173 13.73 3.57 -3.37
CA GLY A 173 14.70 3.19 -4.39
C GLY A 173 15.98 4.01 -4.25
N LEU A 174 17.14 3.34 -4.28
CA LEU A 174 18.44 4.00 -4.24
C LEU A 174 18.84 4.61 -5.61
N ASP A 175 18.24 4.13 -6.70
CA ASP A 175 18.38 4.70 -8.04
C ASP A 175 17.94 6.17 -8.04
N GLU A 176 18.78 7.10 -8.51
CA GLU A 176 18.46 8.53 -8.59
C GLU A 176 18.00 9.15 -7.25
N PHE A 177 18.31 8.52 -6.11
CA PHE A 177 17.84 8.98 -4.80
C PHE A 177 18.37 10.37 -4.46
N GLU A 178 19.68 10.63 -4.64
CA GLU A 178 20.25 11.95 -4.37
C GLU A 178 19.57 13.03 -5.20
N GLU A 179 19.29 12.75 -6.48
CA GLU A 179 18.63 13.69 -7.39
C GLU A 179 17.21 14.00 -6.91
N ARG A 180 16.41 12.97 -6.63
CA ARG A 180 15.04 13.11 -6.11
C ARG A 180 14.98 13.74 -4.72
N PHE A 181 15.99 13.51 -3.89
CA PHE A 181 16.03 14.05 -2.53
C PHE A 181 16.24 15.57 -2.51
N PHE A 182 17.00 16.11 -3.45
CA PHE A 182 17.22 17.55 -3.62
C PHE A 182 16.34 18.16 -4.72
N ASP A 183 15.35 17.41 -5.20
CA ASP A 183 14.42 17.86 -6.22
C ASP A 183 13.34 18.77 -5.61
N ASP A 184 13.38 20.05 -6.00
CA ASP A 184 12.41 21.06 -5.62
C ASP A 184 11.18 21.07 -6.55
N ASP A 185 11.16 20.27 -7.62
CA ASP A 185 10.01 20.13 -8.49
C ASP A 185 8.87 19.38 -7.80
N ARG A 186 7.65 19.60 -8.28
CA ARG A 186 6.43 19.03 -7.71
C ARG A 186 6.43 17.50 -7.82
N LEU A 187 5.99 16.82 -6.77
CA LEU A 187 5.89 15.36 -6.78
C LEU A 187 4.87 14.88 -7.81
N CYS A 188 5.28 14.01 -8.72
CA CYS A 188 4.37 13.32 -9.65
C CYS A 188 3.56 12.24 -8.91
N LEU A 189 2.25 12.38 -8.87
CA LEU A 189 1.31 11.40 -8.30
C LEU A 189 0.89 10.36 -9.36
N TYR A 190 0.81 10.77 -10.63
CA TYR A 190 0.44 9.91 -11.76
C TYR A 190 0.99 10.48 -13.07
N GLY A 191 1.33 9.60 -14.01
CA GLY A 191 1.82 9.97 -15.34
C GLY A 191 3.34 9.92 -15.45
N LEU A 192 3.85 10.06 -16.67
CA LEU A 192 5.29 9.93 -17.00
C LEU A 192 5.89 11.23 -17.56
N GLY A 193 5.17 12.35 -17.56
CA GLY A 193 5.64 13.61 -18.15
C GLY A 193 4.72 14.81 -17.88
N GLU A 194 5.11 15.98 -18.39
CA GLU A 194 4.44 17.26 -18.14
C GLU A 194 3.01 17.35 -18.72
N GLU A 195 2.74 16.68 -19.84
CA GLU A 195 1.46 16.83 -20.55
C GLU A 195 0.30 16.02 -19.91
N ASP A 196 0.60 14.87 -19.30
CA ASP A 196 -0.38 13.96 -18.69
C ASP A 196 -0.15 13.74 -17.18
N GLY A 197 0.75 14.54 -16.59
CA GLY A 197 1.17 14.39 -15.21
C GLY A 197 0.20 15.02 -14.23
N VAL A 198 -0.15 14.27 -13.18
CA VAL A 198 -0.83 14.79 -12.00
C VAL A 198 0.23 15.03 -10.94
N TYR A 199 0.27 16.24 -10.38
CA TYR A 199 1.31 16.65 -9.44
C TYR A 199 0.72 17.09 -8.09
N ASP A 200 1.38 16.70 -7.01
CA ASP A 200 1.18 17.27 -5.67
C ASP A 200 1.67 18.73 -5.65
N GLU A 201 1.22 19.53 -4.69
CA GLU A 201 1.76 20.89 -4.50
C GLU A 201 3.13 20.87 -3.83
N ARG A 202 3.41 19.83 -3.04
CA ARG A 202 4.69 19.63 -2.35
C ARG A 202 5.76 19.17 -3.35
N SER A 203 6.99 19.61 -3.13
CA SER A 203 8.15 19.17 -3.89
C SER A 203 8.51 17.72 -3.60
N THR A 204 9.07 17.01 -4.57
CA THR A 204 9.57 15.62 -4.45
C THR A 204 10.48 15.45 -3.23
N GLY A 205 11.51 16.29 -3.09
CA GLY A 205 12.48 16.21 -2.00
C GLY A 205 11.84 16.38 -0.62
N ALA A 206 10.92 17.34 -0.47
CA ALA A 206 10.17 17.54 0.77
C ALA A 206 9.31 16.33 1.13
N VAL A 207 8.65 15.69 0.16
CA VAL A 207 7.82 14.51 0.41
C VAL A 207 8.70 13.30 0.75
N VAL A 208 9.76 13.03 -0.02
CA VAL A 208 10.72 11.95 0.28
C VAL A 208 11.27 12.10 1.70
N SER A 209 11.72 13.31 2.07
CA SER A 209 12.23 13.58 3.42
C SER A 209 11.17 13.35 4.50
N CYS A 210 9.92 13.76 4.26
CA CYS A 210 8.84 13.58 5.23
C CYS A 210 8.54 12.10 5.45
N LEU A 211 8.37 11.33 4.37
CA LEU A 211 8.02 9.90 4.43
C LEU A 211 9.12 9.07 5.12
N ILE A 212 10.39 9.34 4.83
CA ILE A 212 11.52 8.68 5.52
C ILE A 212 11.48 9.00 7.01
N ARG A 213 11.35 10.30 7.34
CA ARG A 213 11.44 10.78 8.73
C ARG A 213 10.34 10.24 9.63
N GLU A 214 9.14 10.07 9.09
CA GLU A 214 7.98 9.60 9.87
C GLU A 214 7.90 8.08 9.97
N SER A 215 8.60 7.36 9.08
CA SER A 215 8.52 5.90 9.03
C SER A 215 9.18 5.25 10.24
N SER A 216 8.55 4.19 10.75
CA SER A 216 9.15 3.28 11.72
C SER A 216 10.15 2.31 11.07
N CYS A 217 10.04 2.12 9.75
CA CYS A 217 10.94 1.29 8.98
C CYS A 217 11.18 1.88 7.59
N VAL A 218 12.44 1.93 7.16
CA VAL A 218 12.84 2.32 5.80
C VAL A 218 13.31 1.08 5.06
N LEU A 219 12.68 0.77 3.92
CA LEU A 219 12.95 -0.40 3.09
C LEU A 219 13.65 0.04 1.81
N GLU A 220 14.96 -0.24 1.72
CA GLU A 220 15.79 0.15 0.58
C GLU A 220 15.68 -0.88 -0.55
N LEU A 221 15.40 -0.40 -1.76
CA LEU A 221 15.52 -1.21 -2.97
C LEU A 221 16.87 -0.96 -3.64
N PRO A 222 17.59 -2.04 -3.99
CA PRO A 222 18.86 -1.92 -4.68
C PRO A 222 18.67 -1.35 -6.09
N VAL A 223 19.75 -0.83 -6.63
CA VAL A 223 19.83 -0.27 -7.98
C VAL A 223 19.55 -1.33 -9.03
N VAL A 224 18.60 -1.11 -9.93
CA VAL A 224 18.26 -2.05 -11.02
C VAL A 224 18.96 -1.67 -12.35
N GLY A 225 19.65 -0.53 -12.42
CA GLY A 225 20.36 -0.03 -13.61
C GLY A 225 21.90 -0.17 -13.61
N ALA A 226 22.50 -0.15 -14.81
CA ALA A 226 23.95 -0.27 -15.04
C ALA A 226 24.80 0.89 -14.45
N GLY A 227 24.18 1.92 -13.87
CA GLY A 227 24.88 3.09 -13.30
C GLY A 227 25.40 2.90 -11.88
N CYS A 228 24.80 2.01 -11.07
CA CYS A 228 25.15 1.86 -9.66
C CYS A 228 25.40 0.41 -9.19
N LEU A 229 25.15 -0.60 -10.03
CA LEU A 229 25.46 -2.00 -9.70
C LEU A 229 26.95 -2.20 -9.37
N VAL A 230 27.85 -1.40 -9.95
CA VAL A 230 29.30 -1.47 -9.72
C VAL A 230 29.76 -0.69 -8.48
N ARG A 231 28.94 0.21 -7.92
CA ARG A 231 29.32 1.06 -6.77
C ARG A 231 28.68 0.64 -5.45
N HIS A 232 27.57 -0.09 -5.45
CA HIS A 232 26.81 -0.36 -4.23
C HIS A 232 26.64 -1.83 -3.87
N LEU A 233 26.92 -2.78 -4.77
CA LEU A 233 26.95 -4.21 -4.42
C LEU A 233 28.29 -4.64 -3.83
N ASP A 234 29.39 -3.94 -4.15
CA ASP A 234 30.74 -4.21 -3.63
C ASP A 234 31.20 -3.21 -2.55
N ALA A 235 30.39 -2.19 -2.23
CA ALA A 235 30.70 -1.26 -1.16
C ALA A 235 30.22 -1.84 0.17
N GLU A 236 31.12 -2.51 0.88
CA GLU A 236 31.00 -2.76 2.32
C GLU A 236 30.82 -1.41 3.05
N GLY A 237 29.57 -0.92 3.15
CA GLY A 237 29.17 0.16 4.04
C GLY A 237 29.27 1.62 3.55
N GLU A 238 29.84 1.93 2.39
CA GLU A 238 30.04 3.32 1.93
C GLU A 238 29.09 3.75 0.81
N CYS A 239 27.80 3.94 1.13
CA CYS A 239 26.82 4.55 0.21
C CYS A 239 26.29 5.87 0.79
N ARG A 240 26.53 7.00 0.11
CA ARG A 240 26.07 8.33 0.53
C ARG A 240 24.55 8.42 0.67
N CYS A 241 23.79 7.72 -0.18
CA CYS A 241 22.34 7.64 -0.05
C CYS A 241 21.94 7.03 1.30
N ARG A 242 22.62 5.97 1.74
CA ARG A 242 22.36 5.32 3.04
C ARG A 242 22.70 6.24 4.20
N ASP A 243 23.77 7.04 4.09
CA ASP A 243 24.11 8.03 5.12
C ASP A 243 23.06 9.13 5.22
N ILE A 244 22.53 9.60 4.08
CA ILE A 244 21.42 10.56 4.03
C ILE A 244 20.15 9.96 4.65
N ILE A 245 19.78 8.74 4.26
CA ILE A 245 18.63 8.01 4.82
C ILE A 245 18.75 7.89 6.34
N ARG A 246 19.90 7.41 6.84
CA ARG A 246 20.17 7.29 8.29
C ARG A 246 20.12 8.62 9.02
N ALA A 247 20.55 9.71 8.39
CA ALA A 247 20.55 11.04 9.00
C ALA A 247 19.13 11.64 9.14
N ILE A 248 18.19 11.23 8.28
CA ILE A 248 16.83 11.79 8.21
C ILE A 248 15.81 10.89 8.90
N ALA A 249 16.01 9.58 8.84
CA ALA A 249 15.17 8.61 9.52
C ALA A 249 15.09 8.92 11.02
N GLY A 250 13.95 8.58 11.63
CA GLY A 250 13.77 8.70 13.08
C GLY A 250 14.85 7.90 13.83
N CYS A 251 15.21 8.35 15.04
CA CYS A 251 16.29 7.71 15.81
C CYS A 251 16.05 6.22 16.11
N ASP A 252 14.79 5.81 16.18
CA ASP A 252 14.36 4.43 16.45
C ASP A 252 13.89 3.70 15.18
N ALA A 253 14.03 4.31 14.00
CA ALA A 253 13.59 3.71 12.75
C ALA A 253 14.51 2.55 12.34
N LEU A 254 13.90 1.42 11.95
CA LEU A 254 14.62 0.27 11.40
C LEU A 254 14.96 0.53 9.93
N ILE A 255 16.23 0.48 9.56
CA ILE A 255 16.65 0.65 8.16
C ILE A 255 17.06 -0.72 7.61
N CYS A 256 16.35 -1.18 6.58
CA CYS A 256 16.60 -2.44 5.90
C CYS A 256 17.27 -2.17 4.56
N GLU A 257 18.53 -2.55 4.44
CA GLU A 257 19.37 -2.25 3.26
C GLU A 257 18.97 -3.01 1.98
N ASP A 258 18.19 -4.09 2.10
CA ASP A 258 17.59 -4.81 0.99
C ASP A 258 16.19 -5.28 1.36
N ALA A 259 15.18 -4.60 0.81
CA ALA A 259 13.78 -4.89 1.04
C ALA A 259 13.37 -6.32 0.64
N HIS A 260 14.10 -6.99 -0.27
CA HIS A 260 13.80 -8.37 -0.68
C HIS A 260 14.10 -9.40 0.41
N THR A 261 14.97 -9.04 1.36
CA THR A 261 15.34 -9.93 2.47
C THR A 261 14.39 -9.82 3.65
N VAL A 262 13.43 -8.88 3.60
CA VAL A 262 12.55 -8.53 4.71
C VAL A 262 11.26 -9.34 4.66
N ASN A 263 10.91 -10.00 5.75
CA ASN A 263 9.63 -10.67 5.89
C ASN A 263 8.56 -9.74 6.50
N LEU A 264 7.34 -9.80 5.98
CA LEU A 264 6.21 -8.99 6.48
C LEU A 264 5.92 -9.22 7.96
N MET A 265 5.97 -10.46 8.45
CA MET A 265 5.69 -10.77 9.85
C MET A 265 6.80 -10.29 10.78
N GLU A 266 8.06 -10.38 10.34
CA GLU A 266 9.19 -9.82 11.08
C GLU A 266 9.07 -8.30 11.24
N LEU A 267 8.59 -7.58 10.22
CA LEU A 267 8.31 -6.14 10.33
C LEU A 267 7.22 -5.84 11.37
N VAL A 268 6.16 -6.64 11.39
CA VAL A 268 5.08 -6.48 12.37
C VAL A 268 5.59 -6.72 13.80
N GLU A 269 6.47 -7.69 14.00
CA GLU A 269 7.04 -8.03 15.30
C GLU A 269 8.13 -7.06 15.77
N ALA A 270 9.05 -6.67 14.89
CA ALA A 270 10.19 -5.81 15.22
C ALA A 270 9.74 -4.43 15.73
N ALA A 271 8.73 -3.85 15.08
CA ALA A 271 8.16 -2.57 15.49
C ALA A 271 7.30 -2.68 16.77
N SER A 272 6.76 -3.87 17.08
CA SER A 272 6.10 -4.14 18.37
C SER A 272 7.10 -4.27 19.52
N GLY A 273 8.31 -4.78 19.25
CA GLY A 273 9.38 -4.93 20.24
C GLY A 273 10.06 -3.62 20.66
N ALA A 274 10.08 -2.61 19.78
CA ALA A 274 10.59 -1.28 20.08
C ALA A 274 9.69 -0.48 21.05
N MET A 275 8.44 -0.91 21.26
CA MET A 275 7.44 -0.19 22.06
C MET A 275 7.30 -0.66 23.51
N VAL A 276 8.14 -1.61 23.98
CA VAL A 276 8.19 -1.99 25.41
C VAL A 276 9.30 -1.18 26.10
N PRO A 277 8.99 -0.15 26.91
CA PRO A 277 9.99 0.43 27.77
C PRO A 277 10.42 -0.65 28.77
N ARG A 278 11.70 -1.00 28.74
CA ARG A 278 12.30 -1.79 29.83
C ARG A 278 12.27 -0.92 31.09
N VAL A 279 11.30 -1.19 31.96
CA VAL A 279 11.23 -0.68 33.34
C VAL A 279 12.28 -1.38 34.19
#